data_AF-A0AAJ8KMA4-F1
#
_entry.id   AF-A0AAJ8KMA4-F1
#
_cell.length_a   1.000
_cell.length_b   1.000
_cell.length_c   1.000
_cell.angle_alpha   90.00
_cell.angle_beta   90.00
_cell.angle_gamma   90.00
#
_symmetry.space_group_name_H-M   'P 1'
#
loop_
_entity.id
_entity.type
_entity.pdbx_description
1 polymer ?
#
loop_
_entity_poly.entity_id
_entity_poly.type
_entity_poly.pdbx_seq_one_letter_code
_entity_poly.pdbx_strand_id
1 'polypeptide(L)'
;MSFRNCCIPNCIYEGLVSDKSKNEKGKCISFGWETWYEPEISQIIQLLDPVLIKAEVESLRPGYKVSKIDIPTSSKRFSAEFQGSCNFHVKINFKEQAEPWIMRIRRRAAHRYPDQPLTINMASEVATIRALRSGDLDVPDAYLRPKDSQLHPKLIYCYQTWVPGDMWRPFYGRDAKSLPLDTTSLHHVECVAQWFITMEKVKFDMVGSLAHSDDEREAMIHVGPLIERHPAFTTPPYFQGPFRTAKNRWVASIDKRLERILAGVECQPRTEIVLYLIYLEAKQLVEGCAELEDIGPFYIKHDDDRFDHIRANPDGEVTGILDWEWAYTTNEAEAFAAPSGWVSEDYRAGSNDTLSPREMALIEAYIKDGRSDLADYVKSGRKYHRLVDLLRYDDPSVIRFNALERAFLDLPDSHTEQSNTVEEWVAIRKEKYKDDEDWKNLLKLLLFK
;
A
#
# COMPACT_ATOMS: atom_id res chain seq x y z
N MET A 1 32.83 -9.56 21.68
CA MET A 1 32.29 -8.56 22.63
C MET A 1 30.78 -8.76 22.70
N SER A 2 30.22 -8.90 23.90
CA SER A 2 28.82 -9.33 24.08
C SER A 2 27.83 -8.21 23.71
N PHE A 3 26.92 -8.50 22.79
CA PHE A 3 25.98 -7.58 22.16
C PHE A 3 24.75 -7.22 23.02
N ARG A 4 24.86 -7.24 24.36
CA ARG A 4 23.73 -6.98 25.27
C ARG A 4 23.54 -5.53 25.72
N ASN A 5 24.45 -4.61 25.42
CA ASN A 5 24.46 -3.27 26.05
C ASN A 5 24.39 -2.08 25.09
N CYS A 6 23.92 -2.26 23.84
CA CYS A 6 23.56 -1.09 23.04
C CYS A 6 22.12 -0.67 23.41
N CYS A 7 22.03 0.23 24.39
CA CYS A 7 20.81 0.93 24.75
C CYS A 7 20.35 1.82 23.58
N ILE A 8 19.71 1.24 22.58
CA ILE A 8 18.84 1.97 21.66
C ILE A 8 17.43 1.54 22.03
N PRO A 9 16.74 2.28 22.92
CA PRO A 9 15.45 1.86 23.42
C PRO A 9 14.39 1.92 22.32
N ASN A 10 13.54 0.90 22.25
CA ASN A 10 12.23 0.97 21.59
C ASN A 10 11.35 2.11 22.17
N CYS A 11 11.69 2.66 23.34
CA CYS A 11 10.83 3.61 24.07
C CYS A 11 10.73 5.02 23.46
N ILE A 12 11.63 5.44 22.57
CA ILE A 12 11.46 6.72 21.85
C ILE A 12 10.37 6.58 20.79
N TYR A 13 10.20 5.37 20.22
CA TYR A 13 9.18 5.09 19.23
C TYR A 13 7.77 5.05 19.84
N GLU A 14 7.61 4.45 21.03
CA GLU A 14 6.33 4.44 21.75
C GLU A 14 5.88 5.85 22.18
N GLY A 15 6.82 6.75 22.48
CA GLY A 15 6.51 8.16 22.80
C GLY A 15 6.17 9.05 21.60
N LEU A 16 6.58 8.67 20.38
CA LEU A 16 6.29 9.41 19.14
C LEU A 16 4.98 8.93 18.47
N VAL A 17 4.56 7.69 18.72
CA VAL A 17 3.32 7.09 18.20
C VAL A 17 2.12 7.35 19.14
N SER A 18 2.35 7.74 20.40
CA SER A 18 1.28 8.20 21.28
C SER A 18 0.83 9.61 20.89
N ASP A 19 -0.37 9.68 20.33
CA ASP A 19 -1.08 10.88 19.94
C ASP A 19 -1.14 11.93 21.07
N LYS A 20 -0.27 12.96 21.01
CA LYS A 20 -0.48 14.39 21.37
C LYS A 20 0.85 15.14 21.59
N SER A 21 1.27 15.94 20.61
CA SER A 21 2.13 17.10 20.87
C SER A 21 1.27 18.31 21.28
N LYS A 22 0.62 18.23 22.45
CA LYS A 22 0.00 19.39 23.09
C LYS A 22 0.90 19.84 24.24
N ASN A 23 1.27 21.11 24.26
CA ASN A 23 1.87 21.71 25.45
C ASN A 23 0.83 21.77 26.59
N GLU A 24 1.25 22.15 27.80
CA GLU A 24 0.41 22.31 29.00
C GLU A 24 -0.82 23.24 28.80
N LYS A 25 -0.92 23.93 27.65
CA LYS A 25 -2.02 24.83 27.27
C LYS A 25 -2.89 24.29 26.12
N GLY A 26 -2.73 23.02 25.73
CA GLY A 26 -3.60 22.36 24.76
C GLY A 26 -3.42 22.78 23.29
N LYS A 27 -2.38 23.55 22.96
CA LYS A 27 -2.11 24.02 21.59
C LYS A 27 -1.28 22.98 20.82
N CYS A 28 -1.67 22.64 19.59
CA CYS A 28 -0.88 21.76 18.71
C CYS A 28 0.50 22.39 18.46
N ILE A 29 1.56 21.65 18.76
CA ILE A 29 2.92 22.01 18.37
C ILE A 29 3.11 21.50 16.94
N SER A 30 3.20 22.40 15.96
CA SER A 30 3.67 22.05 14.62
C SER A 30 5.17 21.77 14.71
N PHE A 31 5.57 20.51 14.70
CA PHE A 31 6.95 20.15 14.42
C PHE A 31 7.27 20.58 12.98
N GLY A 32 8.36 21.32 12.78
CA GLY A 32 8.82 21.66 11.44
C GLY A 32 9.15 20.37 10.67
N TRP A 33 8.99 20.39 9.34
CA TRP A 33 9.27 19.26 8.46
C TRP A 33 10.63 18.59 8.73
N GLU A 34 11.66 19.37 9.09
CA GLU A 34 13.00 18.86 9.42
C GLU A 34 13.02 18.05 10.73
N THR A 35 12.20 18.42 11.73
CA THR A 35 12.21 17.79 13.06
C THR A 35 11.55 16.40 13.11
N TRP A 36 10.67 16.07 12.15
CA TRP A 36 10.02 14.76 12.09
C TRP A 36 10.96 13.64 11.65
N TYR A 37 11.89 13.95 10.74
CA TYR A 37 12.76 12.96 10.11
C TYR A 37 14.13 12.83 10.77
N GLU A 38 14.62 13.91 11.40
CA GLU A 38 15.99 14.01 11.89
C GLU A 38 16.41 12.84 12.80
N PRO A 39 15.61 12.38 13.78
CA PRO A 39 16.04 11.32 14.69
C PRO A 39 16.25 9.98 13.97
N GLU A 40 15.41 9.65 12.99
CA GLU A 40 15.50 8.41 12.23
C GLU A 40 16.66 8.48 11.22
N ILE A 41 16.77 9.60 10.49
CA ILE A 41 17.83 9.80 9.50
C ILE A 41 19.21 9.77 10.15
N SER A 42 19.40 10.48 11.27
CA SER A 42 20.68 10.52 11.98
C SER A 42 21.12 9.13 12.45
N GLN A 43 20.18 8.25 12.81
CA GLN A 43 20.46 6.85 13.10
C GLN A 43 20.85 6.07 11.85
N ILE A 44 20.07 6.19 10.76
CA ILE A 44 20.36 5.47 9.51
C ILE A 44 21.74 5.84 8.97
N ILE A 45 22.11 7.12 8.94
CA ILE A 45 23.44 7.57 8.48
C ILE A 45 24.57 6.89 9.25
N GLN A 46 24.42 6.69 10.57
CA GLN A 46 25.44 6.02 11.39
C GLN A 46 25.55 4.51 11.12
N LEU A 47 24.50 3.90 10.57
CA LEU A 47 24.47 2.47 10.25
C LEU A 47 24.98 2.15 8.84
N LEU A 48 25.05 3.15 7.96
CA LEU A 48 25.51 2.97 6.59
C LEU A 48 27.05 2.95 6.55
N ASP A 49 27.60 1.91 5.93
CA ASP A 49 29.02 1.79 5.65
C ASP A 49 29.24 1.74 4.13
N PRO A 50 29.81 2.79 3.52
CA PRO A 50 30.03 2.83 2.08
C PRO A 50 31.02 1.78 1.58
N VAL A 51 31.96 1.30 2.41
CA VAL A 51 32.90 0.24 2.02
C VAL A 51 32.16 -1.10 1.91
N LEU A 52 31.30 -1.40 2.89
CA LEU A 52 30.49 -2.62 2.88
C LEU A 52 29.43 -2.61 1.77
N ILE A 53 28.70 -1.50 1.61
CA ILE A 53 27.72 -1.34 0.52
C ILE A 53 28.39 -1.53 -0.84
N LYS A 54 29.58 -0.94 -1.03
CA LYS A 54 30.37 -1.12 -2.25
C LYS A 54 30.70 -2.59 -2.50
N ALA A 55 31.21 -3.30 -1.49
CA ALA A 55 31.60 -4.69 -1.62
C ALA A 55 30.40 -5.58 -1.99
N GLU A 56 29.25 -5.39 -1.35
CA GLU A 56 28.02 -6.14 -1.65
C GLU A 56 27.53 -5.88 -3.08
N VAL A 57 27.46 -4.61 -3.50
CA VAL A 57 26.97 -4.25 -4.84
C VAL A 57 27.91 -4.75 -5.94
N GLU A 58 29.23 -4.63 -5.78
CA GLU A 58 30.18 -5.17 -6.76
C GLU A 58 30.16 -6.71 -6.83
N SER A 59 29.77 -7.38 -5.74
CA SER A 59 29.54 -8.83 -5.72
C SER A 59 28.25 -9.22 -6.45
N LEU A 60 27.17 -8.45 -6.25
CA LEU A 60 25.88 -8.67 -6.92
C LEU A 60 25.90 -8.30 -8.40
N ARG A 61 26.81 -7.41 -8.82
CA ARG A 61 26.94 -6.94 -10.21
C ARG A 61 28.38 -7.15 -10.74
N PRO A 62 28.80 -8.40 -11.02
CA PRO A 62 30.14 -8.68 -11.53
C PRO A 62 30.47 -7.87 -12.78
N GLY A 63 31.69 -7.33 -12.84
CA GLY A 63 32.17 -6.53 -13.98
C GLY A 63 31.92 -5.02 -13.88
N TYR A 64 31.12 -4.55 -12.91
CA TYR A 64 30.89 -3.13 -12.68
C TYR A 64 31.58 -2.67 -11.39
N LYS A 65 32.13 -1.45 -11.39
CA LYS A 65 32.85 -0.87 -10.24
C LYS A 65 32.13 0.34 -9.71
N VAL A 66 31.86 0.33 -8.40
CA VAL A 66 31.21 1.46 -7.73
C VAL A 66 32.16 2.65 -7.70
N SER A 67 31.72 3.77 -8.29
CA SER A 67 32.43 5.04 -8.32
C SER A 67 32.10 5.90 -7.11
N LYS A 68 30.82 5.94 -6.72
CA LYS A 68 30.33 6.81 -5.65
C LYS A 68 29.05 6.26 -5.03
N ILE A 69 28.96 6.32 -3.71
CA ILE A 69 27.73 6.07 -2.97
C ILE A 69 27.31 7.40 -2.36
N ASP A 70 26.12 7.87 -2.74
CA ASP A 70 25.60 9.16 -2.30
C ASP A 70 24.95 9.03 -0.92
N ILE A 71 25.77 9.09 0.13
CA ILE A 71 25.32 9.18 1.52
C ILE A 71 25.50 10.63 1.99
N PRO A 72 24.42 11.39 2.18
CA PRO A 72 24.49 12.74 2.74
C PRO A 72 25.09 12.76 4.14
N THR A 73 25.94 13.77 4.41
CA THR A 73 26.54 14.00 5.73
C THR A 73 25.64 14.79 6.67
N SER A 74 24.51 15.32 6.19
CA SER A 74 23.52 16.04 7.00
C SER A 74 22.12 15.50 6.79
N SER A 75 21.35 15.44 7.88
CA SER A 75 19.98 14.96 7.88
C SER A 75 19.05 15.77 6.97
N LYS A 76 19.27 17.09 6.91
CA LYS A 76 18.54 18.01 6.02
C LYS A 76 18.75 17.70 4.54
N ARG A 77 19.97 17.36 4.14
CA ARG A 77 20.26 16.99 2.75
C ARG A 77 19.68 15.61 2.43
N PHE A 78 19.75 14.69 3.39
CA PHE A 78 19.17 13.37 3.26
C PHE A 78 17.65 13.42 3.05
N SER A 79 16.92 14.22 3.83
CA SER A 79 15.48 14.39 3.62
C SER A 79 15.18 15.08 2.29
N ALA A 80 16.00 16.02 1.82
CA ALA A 80 15.73 16.69 0.55
C ALA A 80 15.97 15.80 -0.69
N GLU A 81 17.02 14.99 -0.70
CA GLU A 81 17.52 14.32 -1.91
C GLU A 81 17.19 12.82 -1.98
N PHE A 82 16.90 12.19 -0.85
CA PHE A 82 16.93 10.72 -0.72
C PHE A 82 15.71 10.13 0.01
N GLN A 83 14.65 10.92 0.20
CA GLN A 83 13.44 10.46 0.88
C GLN A 83 12.32 10.03 -0.08
N GLY A 84 11.59 9.00 0.33
CA GLY A 84 10.19 8.76 -0.03
C GLY A 84 9.32 8.77 1.23
N SER A 85 7.99 8.66 1.05
CA SER A 85 7.05 8.59 2.17
C SER A 85 7.35 7.40 3.10
N CYS A 86 7.72 6.25 2.54
CA CYS A 86 7.87 4.98 3.25
C CYS A 86 9.30 4.39 3.21
N ASN A 87 10.19 4.98 2.41
CA ASN A 87 11.56 4.49 2.21
C ASN A 87 12.58 5.62 2.17
N PHE A 88 13.81 5.28 2.52
CA PHE A 88 14.99 6.05 2.14
C PHE A 88 15.67 5.38 0.96
N HIS A 89 16.31 6.18 0.12
CA HIS A 89 16.98 5.72 -1.08
C HIS A 89 18.44 6.18 -1.02
N VAL A 90 19.42 5.30 -1.20
CA VAL A 90 20.82 5.70 -1.32
C VAL A 90 21.27 5.37 -2.74
N LYS A 91 21.69 6.40 -3.48
CA LYS A 91 22.11 6.24 -4.87
C LYS A 91 23.54 5.71 -4.96
N ILE A 92 23.72 4.69 -5.79
CA ILE A 92 25.00 4.01 -6.01
C ILE A 92 25.36 4.18 -7.49
N ASN A 93 26.42 4.93 -7.75
CA ASN A 93 26.89 5.22 -9.10
C ASN A 93 28.08 4.32 -9.44
N PHE A 94 28.19 3.94 -10.71
CA PHE A 94 29.25 3.09 -11.24
C PHE A 94 30.29 3.92 -12.01
N LYS A 95 31.48 3.36 -12.25
CA LYS A 95 32.55 4.02 -13.04
C LYS A 95 32.29 3.88 -14.54
N GLU A 96 31.74 2.75 -14.92
CA GLU A 96 31.27 2.45 -16.26
C GLU A 96 30.09 3.39 -16.59
N GLN A 97 29.82 3.65 -17.88
CA GLN A 97 28.62 4.36 -18.32
C GLN A 97 27.39 3.45 -18.13
N ALA A 98 27.06 3.20 -16.88
CA ALA A 98 26.03 2.28 -16.46
C ALA A 98 25.04 3.01 -15.58
N GLU A 99 23.77 2.65 -15.72
CA GLU A 99 22.72 3.19 -14.87
C GLU A 99 23.00 2.89 -13.39
N PRO A 100 22.72 3.87 -12.51
CA PRO A 100 22.96 3.74 -11.08
C PRO A 100 22.05 2.66 -10.48
N TRP A 101 22.39 2.22 -9.27
CA TRP A 101 21.52 1.40 -8.44
C TRP A 101 21.01 2.21 -7.27
N ILE A 102 19.92 1.76 -6.67
CA ILE A 102 19.33 2.33 -5.47
C ILE A 102 19.37 1.29 -4.36
N MET A 103 19.98 1.62 -3.23
CA MET A 103 19.74 0.90 -1.98
C MET A 103 18.49 1.48 -1.35
N ARG A 104 17.42 0.68 -1.30
CA ARG A 104 16.12 1.09 -0.76
C ARG A 104 15.98 0.56 0.66
N ILE A 105 15.76 1.46 1.62
CA ILE A 105 15.77 1.16 3.06
C ILE A 105 14.39 1.48 3.64
N ARG A 106 13.76 0.54 4.36
CA ARG A 106 12.46 0.78 5.01
C ARG A 106 12.58 1.83 6.10
N ARG A 107 11.62 2.76 6.11
CA ARG A 107 11.45 3.72 7.22
C ARG A 107 10.59 3.13 8.32
N ARG A 108 11.16 2.91 9.50
CA ARG A 108 10.39 2.47 10.68
C ARG A 108 9.40 3.52 11.15
N ALA A 109 9.75 4.80 11.07
CA ALA A 109 8.85 5.87 11.51
C ALA A 109 7.61 6.01 10.61
N ALA A 110 7.73 5.62 9.34
CA ALA A 110 6.60 5.65 8.40
C ALA A 110 5.66 4.46 8.59
N HIS A 111 6.19 3.33 9.06
CA HIS A 111 5.47 2.07 9.15
C HIS A 111 5.14 1.74 10.60
N ARG A 112 3.88 1.50 10.95
CA ARG A 112 3.44 1.13 12.32
C ARG A 112 3.76 -0.33 12.67
N TYR A 113 4.91 -0.83 12.23
CA TYR A 113 5.32 -2.22 12.28
C TYR A 113 6.67 -2.39 13.01
N PRO A 114 6.86 -3.48 13.76
CA PRO A 114 8.19 -3.88 14.21
C PRO A 114 9.07 -4.38 13.05
N ASP A 115 10.36 -4.59 13.32
CA ASP A 115 11.36 -4.94 12.30
C ASP A 115 11.05 -6.26 11.55
N GLN A 116 10.44 -7.24 12.22
CA GLN A 116 10.15 -8.55 11.63
C GLN A 116 9.19 -8.44 10.42
N PRO A 117 7.94 -7.94 10.56
CA PRO A 117 7.03 -7.78 9.42
C PRO A 117 7.59 -6.83 8.34
N LEU A 118 8.40 -5.82 8.70
CA LEU A 118 9.06 -4.98 7.70
C LEU A 118 10.12 -5.72 6.88
N THR A 119 10.80 -6.70 7.49
CA THR A 119 11.77 -7.56 6.77
C THR A 119 11.03 -8.48 5.81
N ILE A 120 9.91 -9.06 6.23
CA ILE A 120 9.08 -9.91 5.36
C ILE A 120 8.46 -9.06 4.24
N ASN A 121 7.97 -7.87 4.54
CA ASN A 121 7.46 -6.91 3.56
C ASN A 121 8.51 -6.53 2.50
N MET A 122 9.76 -6.26 2.93
CA MET A 122 10.87 -6.01 2.01
C MET A 122 11.15 -7.21 1.10
N ALA A 123 11.10 -8.43 1.65
CA ALA A 123 11.26 -9.64 0.85
C ALA A 123 10.12 -9.83 -0.15
N SER A 124 8.88 -9.51 0.25
CA SER A 124 7.71 -9.55 -0.62
C SER A 124 7.79 -8.57 -1.78
N GLU A 125 8.33 -7.36 -1.57
CA GLU A 125 8.57 -6.41 -2.66
C GLU A 125 9.52 -7.01 -3.71
N VAL A 126 10.63 -7.61 -3.27
CA VAL A 126 11.61 -8.22 -4.19
C VAL A 126 11.01 -9.42 -4.93
N ALA A 127 10.21 -10.25 -4.25
CA ALA A 127 9.49 -11.35 -4.88
C ALA A 127 8.51 -10.85 -5.94
N THR A 128 7.76 -9.79 -5.63
CA THR A 128 6.80 -9.18 -6.55
C THR A 128 7.48 -8.62 -7.79
N ILE A 129 8.55 -7.86 -7.62
CA ILE A 129 9.31 -7.29 -8.73
C ILE A 129 9.86 -8.39 -9.64
N ARG A 130 10.38 -9.48 -9.09
CA ARG A 130 10.88 -10.61 -9.88
C ARG A 130 9.78 -11.35 -10.62
N ALA A 131 8.60 -11.50 -10.02
CA ALA A 131 7.43 -12.09 -10.68
C ALA A 131 6.97 -11.23 -11.86
N LEU A 132 6.86 -9.91 -11.66
CA LEU A 132 6.52 -8.96 -12.73
C LEU A 132 7.57 -9.00 -13.85
N ARG A 133 8.87 -8.99 -13.51
CA ARG A 133 9.94 -9.10 -14.50
C ARG A 133 9.82 -10.40 -15.32
N SER A 134 9.45 -11.51 -14.70
CA SER A 134 9.27 -12.79 -15.41
C SER A 134 8.09 -12.79 -16.39
N GLY A 135 7.15 -11.85 -16.24
CA GLY A 135 6.06 -11.60 -17.18
C GLY A 135 6.35 -10.51 -18.22
N ASP A 136 7.63 -10.16 -18.42
CA ASP A 136 8.09 -9.11 -19.34
C ASP A 136 7.57 -7.71 -18.98
N LEU A 137 7.33 -7.41 -17.71
CA LEU A 137 6.95 -6.08 -17.27
C LEU A 137 8.15 -5.18 -16.97
N ASP A 138 7.98 -3.89 -17.28
CA ASP A 138 8.93 -2.85 -16.95
C ASP A 138 8.82 -2.47 -15.47
N VAL A 139 9.72 -3.07 -14.69
CA VAL A 139 9.97 -2.84 -13.26
C VAL A 139 11.48 -2.71 -13.06
N PRO A 140 12.00 -2.26 -11.90
CA PRO A 140 13.43 -2.43 -11.62
C PRO A 140 13.79 -3.91 -11.51
N ASP A 141 15.06 -4.29 -11.63
CA ASP A 141 15.51 -5.55 -11.03
C ASP A 141 15.72 -5.34 -9.54
N ALA A 142 15.40 -6.35 -8.73
CA ALA A 142 15.50 -6.26 -7.29
C ALA A 142 16.29 -7.42 -6.66
N TYR A 143 17.10 -7.08 -5.67
CA TYR A 143 18.03 -7.97 -4.99
C TYR A 143 17.84 -7.84 -3.48
N LEU A 144 17.55 -8.97 -2.83
CA LEU A 144 17.52 -9.04 -1.37
C LEU A 144 18.88 -8.66 -0.79
N ARG A 145 18.85 -8.23 0.47
CA ARG A 145 20.03 -8.23 1.34
C ARG A 145 20.77 -9.58 1.26
N PRO A 146 22.07 -9.61 0.95
CA PRO A 146 22.87 -10.84 0.95
C PRO A 146 22.82 -11.54 2.31
N LYS A 147 22.74 -12.89 2.33
CA LYS A 147 22.69 -13.68 3.58
C LYS A 147 23.94 -13.47 4.45
N ASP A 148 25.08 -13.24 3.82
CA ASP A 148 26.40 -12.98 4.41
C ASP A 148 26.70 -11.48 4.58
N SER A 149 25.70 -10.61 4.39
CA SER A 149 25.82 -9.16 4.54
C SER A 149 26.40 -8.78 5.91
N GLN A 150 27.47 -7.99 5.89
CA GLN A 150 28.13 -7.46 7.08
C GLN A 150 27.55 -6.11 7.54
N LEU A 151 26.61 -5.53 6.78
CA LEU A 151 25.90 -4.33 7.17
C LEU A 151 25.08 -4.55 8.44
N HIS A 152 24.81 -3.48 9.17
CA HIS A 152 24.12 -3.59 10.46
C HIS A 152 22.74 -4.29 10.31
N PRO A 153 22.37 -5.24 11.19
CA PRO A 153 21.12 -6.01 11.06
C PRO A 153 19.86 -5.15 11.18
N LYS A 154 19.95 -3.97 11.82
CA LYS A 154 18.86 -2.97 11.84
C LYS A 154 18.64 -2.25 10.49
N LEU A 155 19.46 -2.48 9.46
CA LEU A 155 19.12 -2.00 8.12
C LEU A 155 18.23 -3.05 7.44
N ILE A 156 16.97 -2.66 7.18
CA ILE A 156 16.02 -3.44 6.40
C ILE A 156 16.03 -2.85 5.00
N TYR A 157 16.69 -3.52 4.06
CA TYR A 157 16.97 -2.96 2.75
C TYR A 157 16.97 -4.02 1.63
N CYS A 158 16.82 -3.53 0.40
CA CYS A 158 17.12 -4.24 -0.83
C CYS A 158 17.91 -3.32 -1.78
N TYR A 159 18.47 -3.89 -2.84
CA TYR A 159 19.01 -3.14 -3.96
C TYR A 159 18.05 -3.23 -5.15
N GLN A 160 17.88 -2.11 -5.85
CA GLN A 160 17.08 -2.01 -7.07
C GLN A 160 17.89 -1.35 -8.18
N THR A 161 17.70 -1.78 -9.43
CA THR A 161 18.24 -1.04 -10.59
C THR A 161 17.49 0.28 -10.77
N TRP A 162 18.13 1.24 -11.42
CA TRP A 162 17.44 2.45 -11.83
C TRP A 162 16.39 2.18 -12.91
N VAL A 163 15.26 2.88 -12.83
CA VAL A 163 14.23 2.92 -13.87
C VAL A 163 14.32 4.27 -14.56
N PRO A 164 14.51 4.31 -15.90
CA PRO A 164 14.69 5.56 -16.65
C PRO A 164 13.39 6.37 -16.72
N GLY A 165 13.45 7.57 -17.31
CA GLY A 165 12.31 8.50 -17.35
C GLY A 165 12.13 9.25 -16.03
N ASP A 166 11.13 10.12 -15.94
CA ASP A 166 10.76 10.88 -14.74
C ASP A 166 9.36 10.48 -14.24
N MET A 167 9.02 10.86 -13.01
CA MET A 167 7.64 10.76 -12.52
C MET A 167 6.67 11.48 -13.49
N TRP A 168 5.55 10.86 -13.83
CA TRP A 168 4.53 11.49 -14.67
C TRP A 168 3.87 12.70 -13.98
N ARG A 169 4.41 13.89 -14.26
CA ARG A 169 4.04 15.15 -13.60
C ARG A 169 2.66 15.69 -13.93
N PRO A 170 2.08 15.50 -15.14
CA PRO A 170 0.76 16.04 -15.46
C PRO A 170 -0.32 15.63 -14.47
N PHE A 171 -0.14 14.51 -13.75
CA PHE A 171 -1.12 14.02 -12.78
C PHE A 171 -0.91 14.51 -11.34
N TYR A 172 0.13 15.30 -11.06
CA TYR A 172 0.53 15.73 -9.71
C TYR A 172 -0.38 16.79 -9.07
N GLY A 173 -1.07 17.62 -9.86
CA GLY A 173 -1.97 18.66 -9.36
C GLY A 173 -3.30 18.13 -8.84
N ARG A 174 -3.92 18.82 -7.86
CA ARG A 174 -5.29 18.53 -7.42
C ARG A 174 -6.28 18.66 -8.58
N ASP A 175 -6.28 19.82 -9.23
CA ASP A 175 -7.15 20.15 -10.36
C ASP A 175 -6.93 19.24 -11.57
N ALA A 176 -5.77 18.57 -11.67
CA ALA A 176 -5.47 17.66 -12.78
C ALA A 176 -6.35 16.41 -12.81
N LYS A 177 -7.16 16.15 -11.77
CA LYS A 177 -8.09 15.02 -11.72
C LYS A 177 -9.38 15.26 -12.50
N SER A 178 -9.79 16.51 -12.66
CA SER A 178 -11.06 16.90 -13.30
C SER A 178 -10.87 17.54 -14.67
N LEU A 179 -9.63 17.91 -15.03
CA LEU A 179 -9.32 18.50 -16.33
C LEU A 179 -9.27 17.43 -17.46
N PRO A 180 -9.69 17.80 -18.69
CA PRO A 180 -9.47 16.96 -19.87
C PRO A 180 -7.99 16.62 -20.06
N LEU A 181 -7.73 15.42 -20.56
CA LEU A 181 -6.37 14.96 -20.87
C LEU A 181 -5.90 15.54 -22.20
N ASP A 182 -4.66 16.02 -22.24
CA ASP A 182 -3.98 16.36 -23.50
C ASP A 182 -3.54 15.09 -24.24
N THR A 183 -3.10 15.24 -25.50
CA THR A 183 -2.68 14.12 -26.35
C THR A 183 -1.59 13.26 -25.70
N THR A 184 -0.63 13.89 -25.03
CA THR A 184 0.48 13.19 -24.37
C THR A 184 0.01 12.40 -23.15
N SER A 185 -0.93 12.95 -22.37
CA SER A 185 -1.53 12.27 -21.22
C SER A 185 -2.48 11.14 -21.64
N LEU A 186 -3.18 11.29 -22.77
CA LEU A 186 -3.94 10.20 -23.38
C LEU A 186 -3.00 9.06 -23.78
N HIS A 187 -1.91 9.38 -24.48
CA HIS A 187 -0.90 8.38 -24.83
C HIS A 187 -0.30 7.69 -23.59
N HIS A 188 -0.01 8.45 -22.54
CA HIS A 188 0.44 7.88 -21.27
C HIS A 188 -0.55 6.88 -20.66
N VAL A 189 -1.84 7.21 -20.66
CA VAL A 189 -2.89 6.29 -20.18
C VAL A 189 -2.97 5.03 -21.05
N GLU A 190 -2.83 5.15 -22.37
CA GLU A 190 -2.74 3.99 -23.27
C GLU A 190 -1.54 3.09 -22.93
N CYS A 191 -0.36 3.67 -22.66
CA CYS A 191 0.81 2.91 -22.23
C CYS A 191 0.61 2.22 -20.87
N VAL A 192 -0.05 2.89 -19.91
CA VAL A 192 -0.41 2.27 -18.62
C VAL A 192 -1.40 1.12 -18.81
N ALA A 193 -2.38 1.27 -19.71
CA ALA A 193 -3.32 0.20 -20.04
C ALA A 193 -2.61 -1.03 -20.61
N GLN A 194 -1.67 -0.82 -21.55
CA GLN A 194 -0.83 -1.89 -22.11
C GLN A 194 0.05 -2.59 -21.06
N TRP A 195 0.58 -1.81 -20.11
CA TRP A 195 1.32 -2.36 -18.97
C TRP A 195 0.43 -3.28 -18.13
N PHE A 196 -0.79 -2.86 -17.79
CA PHE A 196 -1.75 -3.70 -17.04
C PHE A 196 -2.22 -4.92 -17.83
N ILE A 197 -2.49 -4.80 -19.13
CA ILE A 197 -2.80 -5.97 -19.99
C ILE A 197 -1.65 -6.98 -19.94
N THR A 198 -0.40 -6.52 -19.98
CA THR A 198 0.78 -7.40 -19.87
C THR A 198 0.86 -8.07 -18.49
N MET A 199 0.49 -7.35 -17.42
CA MET A 199 0.49 -7.86 -16.05
C MET A 199 -0.41 -9.09 -15.87
N GLU A 200 -1.48 -9.20 -16.67
CA GLU A 200 -2.37 -10.37 -16.65
C GLU A 200 -1.63 -11.69 -16.87
N LYS A 201 -0.49 -11.70 -17.58
CA LYS A 201 0.31 -12.93 -17.77
C LYS A 201 0.85 -13.51 -16.45
N VAL A 202 0.95 -12.69 -15.40
CA VAL A 202 1.50 -13.08 -14.10
C VAL A 202 0.37 -13.52 -13.17
N LYS A 203 0.11 -14.83 -13.13
CA LYS A 203 -1.03 -15.45 -12.45
C LYS A 203 -0.60 -16.31 -11.26
N PHE A 204 -1.48 -16.40 -10.26
CA PHE A 204 -1.28 -17.18 -9.03
C PHE A 204 -2.54 -17.96 -8.64
N ASP A 205 -2.39 -18.90 -7.71
CA ASP A 205 -3.44 -19.83 -7.26
C ASP A 205 -4.01 -19.51 -5.88
N MET A 206 -3.45 -18.50 -5.19
CA MET A 206 -3.85 -18.05 -3.88
C MET A 206 -3.81 -16.51 -3.78
N VAL A 207 -4.44 -15.99 -2.73
CA VAL A 207 -4.50 -14.57 -2.37
C VAL A 207 -3.57 -14.29 -1.19
N GLY A 208 -2.60 -13.40 -1.35
CA GLY A 208 -1.61 -13.08 -0.32
C GLY A 208 -0.43 -12.27 -0.82
N SER A 209 0.61 -12.12 0.00
CA SER A 209 1.85 -11.44 -0.40
C SER A 209 2.82 -12.43 -1.02
N LEU A 210 3.56 -12.03 -2.06
CA LEU A 210 4.51 -12.92 -2.71
C LEU A 210 5.72 -13.18 -1.81
N ALA A 211 6.25 -14.40 -1.86
CA ALA A 211 7.38 -14.83 -1.03
C ALA A 211 8.35 -15.70 -1.85
N HIS A 212 9.57 -15.80 -1.35
CA HIS A 212 10.58 -16.71 -1.89
C HIS A 212 10.49 -18.06 -1.19
N SER A 213 10.60 -19.16 -1.93
CA SER A 213 10.81 -20.47 -1.33
C SER A 213 12.14 -20.53 -0.58
N ASP A 214 12.18 -21.34 0.48
CA ASP A 214 13.41 -21.60 1.24
C ASP A 214 14.46 -22.42 0.44
N ASP A 215 14.07 -23.03 -0.69
CA ASP A 215 14.97 -23.83 -1.53
C ASP A 215 16.00 -22.93 -2.24
N GLU A 216 17.28 -23.21 -1.97
CA GLU A 216 18.42 -22.40 -2.41
C GLU A 216 18.80 -22.62 -3.88
N ARG A 217 18.25 -23.64 -4.55
CA ARG A 217 18.69 -23.98 -5.92
C ARG A 217 18.03 -23.13 -6.98
N GLU A 218 16.76 -22.78 -6.77
CA GLU A 218 15.99 -21.82 -7.56
C GLU A 218 14.93 -21.25 -6.62
N ALA A 219 15.09 -20.00 -6.16
CA ALA A 219 14.13 -19.37 -5.25
C ALA A 219 12.80 -19.13 -5.97
N MET A 220 11.96 -20.17 -6.03
CA MET A 220 10.64 -20.11 -6.64
C MET A 220 9.76 -19.12 -5.90
N ILE A 221 9.07 -18.28 -6.66
CA ILE A 221 8.12 -17.32 -6.12
C ILE A 221 6.80 -18.04 -5.90
N HIS A 222 6.25 -17.91 -4.69
CA HIS A 222 4.95 -18.44 -4.33
C HIS A 222 4.14 -17.39 -3.55
N VAL A 223 2.85 -17.65 -3.33
CA VAL A 223 2.01 -16.78 -2.51
C VAL A 223 2.13 -17.20 -1.04
N GLY A 224 2.62 -16.30 -0.21
CA GLY A 224 2.67 -16.42 1.25
C GLY A 224 1.54 -15.65 1.95
N PRO A 225 1.59 -15.56 3.29
CA PRO A 225 0.63 -14.80 4.07
C PRO A 225 0.59 -13.32 3.67
N LEU A 226 -0.59 -12.69 3.75
CA LEU A 226 -0.79 -11.27 3.49
C LEU A 226 -0.16 -10.41 4.59
N ILE A 227 0.63 -9.42 4.17
CA ILE A 227 1.18 -8.37 5.03
C ILE A 227 0.52 -7.05 4.64
N GLU A 228 -0.40 -6.57 5.47
CA GLU A 228 -1.23 -5.41 5.14
C GLU A 228 -0.48 -4.08 5.36
N ARG A 229 -0.72 -3.07 4.53
CA ARG A 229 -0.14 -1.73 4.72
C ARG A 229 -0.45 -1.09 6.07
N HIS A 230 -1.65 -1.33 6.57
CA HIS A 230 -2.09 -0.88 7.89
C HIS A 230 -2.18 -2.10 8.82
N PRO A 231 -1.29 -2.23 9.82
CA PRO A 231 -1.19 -3.43 10.63
C PRO A 231 -2.50 -3.77 11.34
N ALA A 232 -3.14 -4.84 10.89
CA ALA A 232 -4.19 -5.51 11.64
C ALA A 232 -3.61 -6.34 12.82
N PHE A 233 -2.30 -6.60 12.82
CA PHE A 233 -1.62 -7.39 13.84
C PHE A 233 -0.45 -6.60 14.43
N THR A 234 -0.48 -6.37 15.75
CA THR A 234 0.61 -5.70 16.50
C THR A 234 1.46 -6.69 17.30
N THR A 235 1.13 -7.98 17.23
CA THR A 235 1.88 -9.10 17.82
C THR A 235 2.07 -10.21 16.78
N PRO A 236 3.06 -11.10 16.95
CA PRO A 236 3.27 -12.22 16.04
C PRO A 236 1.98 -13.07 15.90
N PRO A 237 1.69 -13.60 14.70
CA PRO A 237 2.57 -13.68 13.54
C PRO A 237 2.64 -12.42 12.66
N TYR A 238 1.93 -11.33 12.94
CA TYR A 238 1.88 -10.08 12.15
C TYR A 238 1.20 -10.16 10.76
N PHE A 239 0.80 -11.34 10.33
CA PHE A 239 0.23 -11.62 9.02
C PHE A 239 -0.86 -12.69 9.12
N GLN A 240 -1.62 -12.86 8.04
CA GLN A 240 -2.69 -13.86 7.93
C GLN A 240 -2.78 -14.43 6.52
N GLY A 241 -3.38 -15.61 6.37
CA GLY A 241 -3.42 -16.32 5.10
C GLY A 241 -2.15 -17.18 4.84
N PRO A 242 -1.83 -17.52 3.58
CA PRO A 242 -2.50 -17.12 2.35
C PRO A 242 -3.97 -17.60 2.30
N PHE A 243 -4.77 -16.97 1.45
CA PHE A 243 -6.20 -17.21 1.35
C PHE A 243 -6.58 -17.89 0.04
N ARG A 244 -7.66 -18.67 0.07
CA ARG A 244 -8.17 -19.39 -1.10
C ARG A 244 -8.98 -18.50 -2.04
N THR A 245 -9.63 -17.47 -1.50
CA THR A 245 -10.48 -16.53 -2.24
C THR A 245 -10.26 -15.11 -1.74
N ALA A 246 -10.61 -14.12 -2.58
CA ALA A 246 -10.58 -12.70 -2.17
C ALA A 246 -11.57 -12.43 -1.03
N LYS A 247 -12.69 -13.17 -0.96
CA LYS A 247 -13.63 -13.09 0.16
C LYS A 247 -12.97 -13.46 1.48
N ASN A 248 -12.26 -14.60 1.54
CA ASN A 248 -11.61 -15.03 2.77
C ASN A 248 -10.60 -13.99 3.26
N ARG A 249 -9.86 -13.35 2.34
CA ARG A 249 -8.96 -12.23 2.67
C ARG A 249 -9.71 -11.07 3.30
N TRP A 250 -10.71 -10.53 2.61
CA TRP A 250 -11.45 -9.35 3.07
C TRP A 250 -12.16 -9.60 4.40
N VAL A 251 -12.82 -10.75 4.55
CA VAL A 251 -13.45 -11.15 5.82
C VAL A 251 -12.43 -11.22 6.93
N ALA A 252 -11.27 -11.85 6.70
CA ALA A 252 -10.24 -11.97 7.73
C ALA A 252 -9.66 -10.60 8.16
N SER A 253 -9.43 -9.69 7.21
CA SER A 253 -9.02 -8.31 7.54
C SER A 253 -10.09 -7.55 8.33
N ILE A 254 -11.37 -7.68 7.97
CA ILE A 254 -12.48 -7.03 8.68
C ILE A 254 -12.68 -7.62 10.08
N ASP A 255 -12.66 -8.95 10.21
CA ASP A 255 -12.74 -9.64 11.49
C ASP A 255 -11.64 -9.18 12.43
N LYS A 256 -10.42 -8.99 11.90
CA LYS A 256 -9.33 -8.51 12.72
C LYS A 256 -9.54 -7.09 13.22
N ARG A 257 -10.21 -6.23 12.46
CA ARG A 257 -10.58 -4.87 12.90
C ARG A 257 -11.68 -4.91 13.95
N LEU A 258 -12.69 -5.77 13.79
CA LEU A 258 -13.72 -6.01 14.80
C LEU A 258 -13.12 -6.48 16.14
N GLU A 259 -12.22 -7.46 16.12
CA GLU A 259 -11.51 -7.94 17.32
C GLU A 259 -10.76 -6.80 18.03
N ARG A 260 -10.09 -5.93 17.27
CA ARG A 260 -9.31 -4.81 17.82
C ARG A 260 -10.19 -3.71 18.42
N ILE A 261 -11.38 -3.48 17.85
CA ILE A 261 -12.37 -2.58 18.43
C ILE A 261 -12.87 -3.14 19.76
N LEU A 262 -13.20 -4.44 19.83
CA LEU A 262 -13.61 -5.11 21.06
C LEU A 262 -12.52 -5.07 22.14
N ALA A 263 -11.26 -5.21 21.74
CA ALA A 263 -10.10 -5.05 22.62
C ALA A 263 -9.82 -3.59 23.03
N GLY A 264 -10.50 -2.61 22.43
CA GLY A 264 -10.33 -1.19 22.74
C GLY A 264 -9.00 -0.60 22.27
N VAL A 265 -8.35 -1.20 21.27
CA VAL A 265 -7.03 -0.78 20.76
C VAL A 265 -7.07 -0.18 19.35
N GLU A 266 -8.25 -0.17 18.72
CA GLU A 266 -8.39 0.27 17.34
C GLU A 266 -8.72 1.74 17.17
N CYS A 267 -9.66 2.25 17.96
CA CYS A 267 -10.26 3.55 17.74
C CYS A 267 -10.31 4.40 19.01
N GLN A 268 -10.50 5.71 18.80
CA GLN A 268 -10.66 6.67 19.88
C GLN A 268 -11.98 6.39 20.62
N PRO A 269 -12.04 6.69 21.94
CA PRO A 269 -13.30 6.66 22.66
C PRO A 269 -14.37 7.49 21.95
N ARG A 270 -15.58 6.93 21.86
CA ARG A 270 -16.81 7.44 21.21
C ARG A 270 -17.01 7.04 19.75
N THR A 271 -16.02 6.50 19.05
CA THR A 271 -16.21 6.01 17.66
C THR A 271 -16.34 4.49 17.57
N GLU A 272 -16.17 3.76 18.68
CA GLU A 272 -16.19 2.29 18.70
C GLU A 272 -17.51 1.73 18.17
N ILE A 273 -18.65 2.29 18.61
CA ILE A 273 -19.98 1.85 18.17
C ILE A 273 -20.15 2.02 16.67
N VAL A 274 -19.77 3.20 16.15
CA VAL A 274 -19.96 3.54 14.74
C VAL A 274 -19.10 2.60 13.89
N LEU A 275 -17.79 2.53 14.19
CA LEU A 275 -16.84 1.70 13.45
C LEU A 275 -17.16 0.21 13.52
N TYR A 276 -17.57 -0.30 14.69
CA TYR A 276 -17.95 -1.70 14.83
C TYR A 276 -19.12 -2.06 13.90
N LEU A 277 -20.17 -1.24 13.87
CA LEU A 277 -21.33 -1.47 13.01
C LEU A 277 -20.97 -1.35 11.51
N ILE A 278 -20.09 -0.41 11.14
CA ILE A 278 -19.61 -0.29 9.75
C ILE A 278 -18.84 -1.52 9.33
N TYR A 279 -17.96 -2.03 10.18
CA TYR A 279 -17.21 -3.24 9.88
C TYR A 279 -18.12 -4.47 9.80
N LEU A 280 -19.16 -4.58 10.63
CA LEU A 280 -20.17 -5.62 10.49
C LEU A 280 -20.92 -5.51 9.15
N GLU A 281 -21.35 -4.31 8.76
CA GLU A 281 -21.99 -4.09 7.44
C GLU A 281 -21.03 -4.44 6.29
N ALA A 282 -19.79 -3.97 6.33
CA ALA A 282 -18.79 -4.28 5.32
C ALA A 282 -18.54 -5.80 5.22
N LYS A 283 -18.49 -6.50 6.36
CA LYS A 283 -18.39 -7.97 6.40
C LYS A 283 -19.57 -8.62 5.69
N GLN A 284 -20.81 -8.21 6.00
CA GLN A 284 -21.99 -8.77 5.33
C GLN A 284 -22.00 -8.52 3.81
N LEU A 285 -21.58 -7.32 3.37
CA LEU A 285 -21.47 -7.00 1.96
C LEU A 285 -20.43 -7.88 1.24
N VAL A 286 -19.28 -8.09 1.88
CA VAL A 286 -18.23 -8.99 1.38
C VAL A 286 -18.71 -10.44 1.33
N GLU A 287 -19.35 -10.92 2.40
CA GLU A 287 -19.91 -12.27 2.49
C GLU A 287 -21.00 -12.52 1.44
N GLY A 288 -21.82 -11.50 1.14
CA GLY A 288 -22.86 -11.56 0.12
C GLY A 288 -22.36 -11.43 -1.32
N CYS A 289 -21.11 -11.05 -1.54
CA CYS A 289 -20.57 -10.81 -2.89
C CYS A 289 -20.09 -12.12 -3.54
N ALA A 290 -20.77 -12.56 -4.60
CA ALA A 290 -20.43 -13.79 -5.33
C ALA A 290 -19.10 -13.68 -6.09
N GLU A 291 -18.77 -12.49 -6.63
CA GLU A 291 -17.51 -12.22 -7.34
C GLU A 291 -16.27 -12.49 -6.48
N LEU A 292 -16.37 -12.34 -5.16
CA LEU A 292 -15.26 -12.56 -4.23
C LEU A 292 -15.03 -14.04 -3.89
N GLU A 293 -15.94 -14.94 -4.27
CA GLU A 293 -15.80 -16.40 -4.07
C GLU A 293 -14.95 -17.08 -5.15
N ASP A 294 -14.52 -16.33 -6.18
CA ASP A 294 -13.69 -16.90 -7.23
C ASP A 294 -12.42 -17.54 -6.65
N ILE A 295 -12.12 -18.74 -7.15
CA ILE A 295 -10.97 -19.56 -6.78
C ILE A 295 -9.74 -19.30 -7.66
N GLY A 296 -9.84 -18.31 -8.56
CA GLY A 296 -8.74 -17.79 -9.35
C GLY A 296 -8.88 -18.06 -10.86
N PRO A 297 -7.91 -17.64 -11.67
CA PRO A 297 -6.58 -17.18 -11.27
C PRO A 297 -6.59 -15.85 -10.50
N PHE A 298 -5.54 -15.64 -9.68
CA PHE A 298 -5.30 -14.40 -8.96
C PHE A 298 -4.15 -13.60 -9.58
N TYR A 299 -4.20 -12.29 -9.40
CA TYR A 299 -3.34 -11.32 -10.08
C TYR A 299 -2.77 -10.30 -9.10
N ILE A 300 -1.62 -9.72 -9.43
CA ILE A 300 -0.95 -8.74 -8.57
C ILE A 300 -1.73 -7.42 -8.55
N LYS A 301 -1.96 -6.88 -7.34
CA LYS A 301 -2.45 -5.53 -7.08
C LYS A 301 -1.35 -4.74 -6.37
N HIS A 302 -1.09 -3.51 -6.82
CA HIS A 302 0.00 -2.66 -6.34
C HIS A 302 -0.20 -2.11 -4.91
N ASP A 303 -1.44 -1.91 -4.45
CA ASP A 303 -1.81 -1.30 -3.15
C ASP A 303 -1.30 0.14 -2.89
N ASP A 304 -0.57 0.77 -3.81
CA ASP A 304 -0.27 2.21 -3.78
C ASP A 304 -0.44 2.81 -5.17
N ASP A 305 -1.50 2.41 -5.87
CA ASP A 305 -1.87 2.76 -7.25
C ASP A 305 -2.34 4.24 -7.38
N ARG A 306 -1.45 5.14 -6.93
CA ARG A 306 -1.43 6.58 -7.19
C ARG A 306 -0.89 6.87 -8.60
N PHE A 307 -0.14 7.95 -8.81
CA PHE A 307 0.43 8.32 -10.12
C PHE A 307 1.93 8.64 -10.04
N ASP A 308 2.45 8.91 -8.84
CA ASP A 308 3.81 9.38 -8.60
C ASP A 308 4.88 8.28 -8.66
N HIS A 309 4.46 7.02 -8.67
CA HIS A 309 5.33 5.85 -8.82
C HIS A 309 5.53 5.42 -10.28
N ILE A 310 4.79 6.00 -11.24
CA ILE A 310 4.90 5.67 -12.66
C ILE A 310 6.01 6.52 -13.29
N ARG A 311 7.00 5.87 -13.87
CA ARG A 311 8.07 6.52 -14.63
C ARG A 311 7.70 6.54 -16.11
N ALA A 312 7.94 7.68 -16.74
CA ALA A 312 7.67 7.86 -18.15
C ALA A 312 8.66 8.80 -18.83
N ASN A 313 8.80 8.63 -20.14
CA ASN A 313 9.49 9.55 -21.01
C ASN A 313 8.65 10.83 -21.24
N PRO A 314 9.26 11.93 -21.75
CA PRO A 314 8.53 13.18 -21.99
C PRO A 314 7.34 13.10 -22.95
N ASP A 315 7.28 12.06 -23.78
CA ASP A 315 6.20 11.76 -24.71
C ASP A 315 5.04 10.97 -24.08
N GLY A 316 5.17 10.51 -22.83
CA GLY A 316 4.16 9.74 -22.12
C GLY A 316 4.43 8.24 -22.07
N GLU A 317 5.42 7.73 -22.79
CA GLU A 317 5.75 6.30 -22.78
C GLU A 317 6.17 5.84 -21.38
N VAL A 318 5.50 4.81 -20.85
CA VAL A 318 5.82 4.22 -19.54
C VAL A 318 7.15 3.48 -19.64
N THR A 319 8.09 3.83 -18.77
CA THR A 319 9.42 3.19 -18.66
C THR A 319 9.52 2.24 -17.47
N GLY A 320 8.55 2.30 -16.56
CA GLY A 320 8.36 1.31 -15.51
C GLY A 320 7.57 1.81 -14.31
N ILE A 321 7.13 0.86 -13.49
CA ILE A 321 6.32 1.12 -12.29
C ILE A 321 7.11 0.72 -11.04
N LEU A 322 7.18 1.62 -10.06
CA LEU A 322 7.95 1.49 -8.81
C LEU A 322 7.05 1.24 -7.60
N ASP A 323 7.63 1.07 -6.41
CA ASP A 323 6.93 1.12 -5.11
C ASP A 323 5.97 -0.05 -4.82
N TRP A 324 6.36 -1.26 -5.22
CA TRP A 324 5.63 -2.54 -5.00
C TRP A 324 5.64 -3.06 -3.56
N GLU A 325 5.89 -2.21 -2.57
CA GLU A 325 6.12 -2.61 -1.19
C GLU A 325 4.93 -3.31 -0.53
N TRP A 326 3.70 -2.92 -0.86
CA TRP A 326 2.47 -3.48 -0.27
C TRP A 326 1.69 -4.34 -1.24
N ALA A 327 2.32 -4.77 -2.33
CA ALA A 327 1.66 -5.56 -3.34
C ALA A 327 1.21 -6.93 -2.82
N TYR A 328 0.08 -7.40 -3.34
CA TYR A 328 -0.50 -8.69 -3.01
C TYR A 328 -1.26 -9.25 -4.22
N THR A 329 -1.56 -10.54 -4.20
CA THR A 329 -2.41 -11.20 -5.20
C THR A 329 -3.87 -11.13 -4.79
N THR A 330 -4.77 -10.90 -5.75
CA THR A 330 -6.23 -10.84 -5.53
C THR A 330 -7.02 -11.22 -6.78
N ASN A 331 -8.35 -11.22 -6.74
CA ASN A 331 -9.19 -11.55 -7.88
C ASN A 331 -9.05 -10.52 -9.01
N GLU A 332 -9.39 -10.94 -10.24
CA GLU A 332 -9.18 -10.15 -11.45
C GLU A 332 -9.82 -8.76 -11.38
N ALA A 333 -11.07 -8.70 -10.92
CA ALA A 333 -11.83 -7.45 -10.82
C ALA A 333 -11.16 -6.40 -9.92
N GLU A 334 -10.53 -6.82 -8.82
CA GLU A 334 -9.81 -5.91 -7.94
C GLU A 334 -8.45 -5.50 -8.51
N ALA A 335 -7.73 -6.47 -9.08
CA ALA A 335 -6.39 -6.26 -9.64
C ALA A 335 -6.40 -5.23 -10.77
N PHE A 336 -7.44 -5.28 -11.63
CA PHE A 336 -7.56 -4.42 -12.82
C PHE A 336 -8.60 -3.29 -12.71
N ALA A 337 -9.20 -3.09 -11.52
CA ALA A 337 -9.93 -1.87 -11.23
C ALA A 337 -9.03 -0.64 -11.42
N ALA A 338 -9.63 0.52 -11.70
CA ALA A 338 -8.88 1.77 -11.88
C ALA A 338 -7.91 2.04 -10.71
N PRO A 339 -6.72 2.61 -10.98
CA PRO A 339 -5.82 3.07 -9.93
C PRO A 339 -6.54 4.01 -8.95
N SER A 340 -6.37 3.84 -7.64
CA SER A 340 -7.07 4.66 -6.64
C SER A 340 -6.73 6.15 -6.76
N GLY A 341 -5.56 6.50 -7.29
CA GLY A 341 -5.16 7.88 -7.57
C GLY A 341 -5.95 8.54 -8.71
N TRP A 342 -6.63 7.75 -9.54
CA TRP A 342 -7.28 8.19 -10.77
C TRP A 342 -8.78 8.39 -10.61
N VAL A 343 -9.37 7.98 -9.48
CA VAL A 343 -10.81 8.20 -9.22
C VAL A 343 -11.15 9.69 -9.18
N SER A 344 -12.40 10.00 -9.57
CA SER A 344 -12.97 11.35 -9.58
C SER A 344 -12.80 12.09 -8.25
N GLU A 345 -12.79 13.43 -8.28
CA GLU A 345 -12.79 14.25 -7.06
C GLU A 345 -14.08 14.06 -6.24
N ASP A 346 -15.21 13.81 -6.92
CA ASP A 346 -16.52 13.55 -6.31
C ASP A 346 -16.59 12.22 -5.55
N TYR A 347 -15.61 11.33 -5.78
CA TYR A 347 -15.50 10.07 -5.05
C TYR A 347 -15.48 10.29 -3.53
N ARG A 348 -14.77 11.33 -3.05
CA ARG A 348 -14.71 11.66 -1.61
C ARG A 348 -16.03 12.20 -1.06
N ALA A 349 -16.86 12.77 -1.93
CA ALA A 349 -18.22 13.20 -1.63
C ALA A 349 -19.25 12.06 -1.73
N GLY A 350 -18.78 10.82 -1.93
CA GLY A 350 -19.62 9.61 -1.93
C GLY A 350 -20.11 9.19 -3.30
N SER A 351 -19.69 9.84 -4.40
CA SER A 351 -20.12 9.40 -5.73
C SER A 351 -19.43 8.11 -6.18
N ASN A 352 -20.20 7.18 -6.70
CA ASN A 352 -19.72 6.00 -7.40
C ASN A 352 -19.88 6.12 -8.93
N ASP A 353 -20.92 6.84 -9.39
CA ASP A 353 -21.29 6.92 -10.81
C ASP A 353 -20.38 7.89 -11.60
N THR A 354 -19.74 8.85 -10.92
CA THR A 354 -18.83 9.79 -11.57
C THR A 354 -17.46 9.15 -11.82
N LEU A 355 -17.09 9.07 -13.09
CA LEU A 355 -15.75 8.70 -13.55
C LEU A 355 -14.91 9.95 -13.86
N SER A 356 -13.62 9.91 -13.56
CA SER A 356 -12.68 10.95 -13.96
C SER A 356 -12.33 10.85 -15.45
N PRO A 357 -11.77 11.91 -16.07
CA PRO A 357 -11.17 11.84 -17.40
C PRO A 357 -10.11 10.74 -17.56
N ARG A 358 -9.39 10.40 -16.47
CA ARG A 358 -8.37 9.34 -16.47
C ARG A 358 -8.99 7.95 -16.51
N GLU A 359 -10.09 7.75 -15.78
CA GLU A 359 -10.83 6.49 -15.79
C GLU A 359 -11.51 6.26 -17.14
N MET A 360 -12.11 7.31 -17.71
CA MET A 360 -12.70 7.24 -19.05
C MET A 360 -11.65 6.91 -20.11
N ALA A 361 -10.49 7.58 -20.08
CA ALA A 361 -9.40 7.26 -21.00
C ALA A 361 -8.86 5.83 -20.84
N LEU A 362 -8.79 5.31 -19.60
CA LEU A 362 -8.38 3.93 -19.35
C LEU A 362 -9.39 2.92 -19.91
N ILE A 363 -10.69 3.17 -19.73
CA ILE A 363 -11.77 2.39 -20.33
C ILE A 363 -11.65 2.37 -21.86
N GLU A 364 -11.46 3.54 -22.46
CA GLU A 364 -11.33 3.68 -23.92
C GLU A 364 -10.09 2.95 -24.45
N ALA A 365 -8.95 3.05 -23.76
CA ALA A 365 -7.72 2.33 -24.10
C ALA A 365 -7.94 0.81 -24.07
N TYR A 366 -8.54 0.28 -23.00
CA TYR A 366 -8.86 -1.14 -22.92
C TYR A 366 -9.81 -1.61 -24.04
N ILE A 367 -10.85 -0.83 -24.35
CA ILE A 367 -11.77 -1.17 -25.46
C ILE A 367 -11.04 -1.19 -26.81
N LYS A 368 -10.19 -0.19 -27.07
CA LYS A 368 -9.38 -0.10 -28.29
C LYS A 368 -8.47 -1.32 -28.47
N ASP A 369 -7.97 -1.87 -27.37
CA ASP A 369 -7.10 -3.04 -27.34
C ASP A 369 -7.86 -4.37 -27.24
N GLY A 370 -9.19 -4.35 -27.39
CA GLY A 370 -10.04 -5.56 -27.39
C GLY A 370 -10.29 -6.16 -26.01
N ARG A 371 -10.06 -5.38 -24.94
CA ARG A 371 -10.18 -5.78 -23.53
C ARG A 371 -11.36 -5.10 -22.83
N SER A 372 -12.55 -5.25 -23.41
CA SER A 372 -13.78 -4.70 -22.81
C SER A 372 -14.08 -5.27 -21.42
N ASP A 373 -13.60 -6.47 -21.12
CA ASP A 373 -13.62 -7.08 -19.78
C ASP A 373 -12.89 -6.20 -18.74
N LEU A 374 -11.67 -5.74 -19.04
CA LEU A 374 -10.91 -4.86 -18.14
C LEU A 374 -11.56 -3.47 -18.01
N ALA A 375 -12.16 -2.97 -19.09
CA ALA A 375 -12.95 -1.74 -19.04
C ALA A 375 -14.15 -1.85 -18.08
N ASP A 376 -14.77 -3.02 -17.98
CA ASP A 376 -15.88 -3.24 -17.05
C ASP A 376 -15.41 -3.29 -15.59
N TYR A 377 -14.22 -3.83 -15.31
CA TYR A 377 -13.61 -3.76 -13.97
C TYR A 377 -13.27 -2.34 -13.53
N VAL A 378 -12.92 -1.44 -14.48
CA VAL A 378 -12.76 -0.01 -14.15
C VAL A 378 -14.09 0.60 -13.69
N LYS A 379 -15.20 0.29 -14.38
CA LYS A 379 -16.53 0.82 -14.04
C LYS A 379 -17.07 0.27 -12.72
N SER A 380 -16.93 -1.03 -12.49
CA SER A 380 -17.48 -1.72 -11.31
C SER A 380 -16.52 -1.72 -10.10
N GLY A 381 -15.30 -1.22 -10.27
CA GLY A 381 -14.22 -1.29 -9.29
C GLY A 381 -14.42 -0.46 -8.01
N ARG A 382 -15.45 0.39 -7.93
CA ARG A 382 -15.72 1.28 -6.79
C ARG A 382 -15.79 0.53 -5.46
N LYS A 383 -16.35 -0.67 -5.45
CA LYS A 383 -16.45 -1.51 -4.24
C LYS A 383 -15.09 -1.77 -3.59
N TYR A 384 -14.06 -2.00 -4.39
CA TYR A 384 -12.69 -2.22 -3.93
C TYR A 384 -12.05 -0.94 -3.41
N HIS A 385 -12.21 0.17 -4.12
CA HIS A 385 -11.74 1.49 -3.66
C HIS A 385 -12.32 1.83 -2.28
N ARG A 386 -13.62 1.60 -2.10
CA ARG A 386 -14.35 1.88 -0.85
C ARG A 386 -13.88 0.99 0.30
N LEU A 387 -13.65 -0.31 0.06
CA LEU A 387 -13.11 -1.22 1.09
C LEU A 387 -11.69 -0.84 1.50
N VAL A 388 -10.82 -0.55 0.52
CA VAL A 388 -9.45 -0.10 0.78
C VAL A 388 -9.47 1.18 1.64
N ASP A 389 -10.29 2.16 1.29
CA ASP A 389 -10.40 3.40 2.06
C ASP A 389 -10.95 3.18 3.47
N LEU A 390 -11.94 2.30 3.64
CA LEU A 390 -12.49 1.94 4.94
C LEU A 390 -11.38 1.43 5.86
N LEU A 391 -10.61 0.42 5.43
CA LEU A 391 -9.53 -0.18 6.23
C LEU A 391 -8.33 0.76 6.45
N ARG A 392 -8.16 1.78 5.61
CA ARG A 392 -7.04 2.73 5.71
C ARG A 392 -7.34 3.90 6.64
N TYR A 393 -8.55 4.42 6.61
CA TYR A 393 -8.84 5.73 7.19
C TYR A 393 -9.75 5.70 8.42
N ASP A 394 -10.50 4.61 8.66
CA ASP A 394 -11.44 4.50 9.79
C ASP A 394 -12.35 5.74 9.95
N ASP A 395 -12.79 6.32 8.82
CA ASP A 395 -13.52 7.59 8.81
C ASP A 395 -15.02 7.36 9.06
N PRO A 396 -15.61 7.82 10.20
CA PRO A 396 -17.00 7.62 10.61
C PRO A 396 -18.02 8.42 9.75
N SER A 397 -17.90 8.41 8.41
CA SER A 397 -18.72 9.20 7.48
C SER A 397 -19.89 8.40 6.87
N VAL A 398 -21.13 8.78 7.20
CA VAL A 398 -22.35 8.17 6.63
C VAL A 398 -22.38 8.20 5.10
N ILE A 399 -21.86 9.27 4.49
CA ILE A 399 -21.78 9.42 3.03
C ILE A 399 -20.92 8.30 2.43
N ARG A 400 -19.81 7.94 3.08
CA ARG A 400 -18.90 6.89 2.61
C ARG A 400 -19.45 5.49 2.86
N PHE A 401 -20.18 5.26 3.95
CA PHE A 401 -20.82 3.96 4.20
C PHE A 401 -21.93 3.69 3.22
N ASN A 402 -22.77 4.71 2.97
CA ASN A 402 -23.79 4.61 1.96
C ASN A 402 -23.18 4.34 0.58
N ALA A 403 -22.06 4.99 0.24
CA ALA A 403 -21.36 4.75 -1.02
C ALA A 403 -20.74 3.34 -1.09
N LEU A 404 -20.21 2.80 0.01
CA LEU A 404 -19.75 1.40 0.07
C LEU A 404 -20.90 0.42 -0.18
N GLU A 405 -22.03 0.60 0.52
CA GLU A 405 -23.24 -0.22 0.35
C GLU A 405 -23.74 -0.17 -1.10
N ARG A 406 -23.87 1.03 -1.68
CA ARG A 406 -24.28 1.19 -3.08
C ARG A 406 -23.34 0.50 -4.06
N ALA A 407 -22.03 0.58 -3.84
CA ALA A 407 -21.04 -0.06 -4.73
C ALA A 407 -21.10 -1.60 -4.67
N PHE A 408 -21.46 -2.18 -3.53
CA PHE A 408 -21.62 -3.64 -3.39
C PHE A 408 -22.96 -4.15 -3.92
N LEU A 409 -24.01 -3.35 -3.75
CA LEU A 409 -25.39 -3.70 -4.14
C LEU A 409 -25.77 -3.24 -5.55
N ASP A 410 -24.82 -2.64 -6.29
CA ASP A 410 -25.02 -2.08 -7.64
C ASP A 410 -26.17 -1.06 -7.69
N LEU A 411 -26.23 -0.18 -6.69
CA LEU A 411 -27.22 0.88 -6.59
C LEU A 411 -26.65 2.21 -7.13
N PRO A 412 -27.44 2.99 -7.90
CA PRO A 412 -26.99 4.27 -8.43
C PRO A 412 -26.87 5.33 -7.34
N ASP A 413 -26.09 6.39 -7.57
CA ASP A 413 -25.95 7.52 -6.63
C ASP A 413 -27.27 8.28 -6.39
N SER A 414 -28.27 8.11 -7.26
CA SER A 414 -29.63 8.63 -7.10
C SER A 414 -30.50 7.84 -6.11
N HIS A 415 -30.00 6.72 -5.58
CA HIS A 415 -30.73 5.89 -4.62
C HIS A 415 -30.98 6.65 -3.29
N THR A 416 -32.24 6.71 -2.86
CA THR A 416 -32.69 7.57 -1.74
C THR A 416 -33.02 6.83 -0.45
N GLU A 417 -33.01 5.50 -0.42
CA GLU A 417 -33.42 4.70 0.76
C GLU A 417 -32.27 4.47 1.76
N GLN A 418 -31.40 5.47 1.91
CA GLN A 418 -30.26 5.43 2.83
C GLN A 418 -30.33 6.58 3.84
N SER A 419 -29.78 6.33 5.03
CA SER A 419 -29.76 7.31 6.12
C SER A 419 -28.93 8.54 5.77
N ASN A 420 -29.38 9.72 6.18
CA ASN A 420 -28.65 10.98 5.90
C ASN A 420 -27.77 11.44 7.06
N THR A 421 -27.96 10.86 8.25
CA THR A 421 -27.16 11.17 9.45
C THR A 421 -26.52 9.91 10.01
N VAL A 422 -25.40 10.08 10.72
CA VAL A 422 -24.72 8.98 11.39
C VAL A 422 -25.62 8.41 12.50
N GLU A 423 -26.38 9.25 13.20
CA GLU A 423 -27.27 8.84 14.28
C GLU A 423 -28.40 7.92 13.79
N GLU A 424 -29.04 8.29 12.68
CA GLU A 424 -30.08 7.47 12.04
C GLU A 424 -29.49 6.16 11.53
N TRP A 425 -28.34 6.23 10.84
CA TRP A 425 -27.65 5.06 10.33
C TRP A 425 -27.34 4.07 11.45
N VAL A 426 -26.76 4.55 12.55
CA VAL A 426 -26.44 3.76 13.75
C VAL A 426 -27.71 3.19 14.37
N ALA A 427 -28.78 3.98 14.53
CA ALA A 427 -30.02 3.50 15.15
C ALA A 427 -30.60 2.29 14.39
N ILE A 428 -30.62 2.35 13.05
CA ILE A 428 -31.08 1.25 12.20
C ILE A 428 -30.19 0.02 12.36
N ARG A 429 -28.86 0.19 12.34
CA ARG A 429 -27.92 -0.95 12.42
C ARG A 429 -27.86 -1.56 13.82
N LYS A 430 -28.07 -0.77 14.87
CA LYS A 430 -28.24 -1.30 16.24
C LYS A 430 -29.40 -2.27 16.35
N GLU A 431 -30.54 -1.96 15.72
CA GLU A 431 -31.69 -2.85 15.71
C GLU A 431 -31.41 -4.10 14.86
N LYS A 432 -30.78 -3.93 13.68
CA LYS A 432 -30.38 -5.05 12.81
C LYS A 432 -29.46 -6.05 13.52
N TYR A 433 -28.47 -5.57 14.28
CA TYR A 433 -27.48 -6.41 14.97
C TYR A 433 -27.78 -6.63 16.45
N LYS A 434 -28.99 -6.36 16.93
CA LYS A 434 -29.32 -6.48 18.36
C LYS A 434 -29.04 -7.86 18.96
N ASP A 435 -29.06 -8.89 18.12
CA ASP A 435 -28.85 -10.28 18.50
C ASP A 435 -27.40 -10.77 18.33
N ASP A 436 -26.51 -9.95 17.75
CA ASP A 436 -25.08 -10.25 17.63
C ASP A 436 -24.42 -10.24 19.03
N GLU A 437 -23.73 -11.33 19.39
CA GLU A 437 -23.19 -11.50 20.74
C GLU A 437 -22.01 -10.56 21.04
N ASP A 438 -21.15 -10.33 20.04
CA ASP A 438 -20.01 -9.44 20.20
C ASP A 438 -20.44 -7.97 20.24
N TRP A 439 -21.50 -7.61 19.52
CA TRP A 439 -22.19 -6.33 19.67
C TRP A 439 -22.73 -6.12 21.09
N LYS A 440 -23.42 -7.13 21.65
CA LYS A 440 -23.89 -7.07 23.06
C LYS A 440 -22.72 -6.93 24.02
N ASN A 441 -21.60 -7.60 23.76
CA ASN A 441 -20.39 -7.49 24.58
C ASN A 441 -19.76 -6.10 24.50
N LEU A 442 -19.67 -5.51 23.31
CA LEU A 442 -19.19 -4.13 23.12
C LEU A 442 -20.03 -3.13 23.93
N LEU A 443 -21.36 -3.24 23.84
CA LEU A 443 -22.26 -2.36 24.59
C LEU A 443 -22.06 -2.48 26.11
N LYS A 444 -21.87 -3.70 26.62
CA LYS A 444 -21.56 -3.92 28.05
C LYS A 444 -20.24 -3.24 28.42
N LEU A 445 -19.18 -3.43 27.63
CA LEU A 445 -17.86 -2.84 27.90
C LEU A 445 -17.92 -1.30 27.98
N LEU A 446 -18.76 -0.67 27.18
CA LEU A 446 -18.94 0.78 27.17
C LEU A 446 -19.80 1.32 28.33
N LEU A 447 -20.64 0.49 28.96
CA LEU A 447 -21.40 0.88 30.16
C LEU A 447 -20.54 0.94 31.44
N PHE A 448 -19.36 0.31 31.43
CA PHE A 448 -18.44 0.25 32.57
C PHE A 448 -17.21 1.17 32.44
N LYS A 449 -17.11 1.94 31.35
CA LYS A 449 -16.13 3.03 31.17
C LYS A 449 -16.79 4.37 31.51
#